data_AF-A0A6A5AS20-F1
#
_entry.id   AF-A0A6A5AS20-F1
#
_cell.length_a   1.000
_cell.length_b   1.000
_cell.length_c   1.000
_cell.angle_alpha   90.00
_cell.angle_beta   90.00
_cell.angle_gamma   90.00
#
_symmetry.space_group_name_H-M   'P 1'
#
loop_
_entity.id
_entity.type
_entity.pdbx_description
1 polymer ?
#
loop_
_entity_poly.entity_id
_entity_poly.type
_entity_poly.pdbx_seq_one_letter_code
_entity_poly.pdbx_strand_id
1 'polypeptide(L)'
;AEKIIAAFHALGIPLENVDHVPAFTVEEQAAAVGHLPGVLTKNLVLKDKKEGIFLICAAAHQTVEVKSLAKKMQLVSNKVNLRFATEDVLHNVLQVKQGSVSPLAVLNDTENQVRLVLDAALLTADKINCHPLQNDKTVSITPADLLKFVRHYAHEPLIVDFSVSVAQATSPRAAAAPKAPTKEKNTIVKPDKLEKDTKSKEGMVWSKKENFPDWYTDVITKSQMIDYYDVSGCYVLRPWSYEIWERIQAYLDGKFKEIGVKNCYFPMFVTSEKLNREKDHLEGFAPEVAWVTKSGDTDLKEPIAIRPTSETIITGRGIQAATSHHLGQNFGRMFGISAEDDEGKKIIPYQNSWGFTTRSIGVMVMLHGDDKGLVLPPRVAPIQVVVVPIPVKDKDETDALFAQGDVLHDILRKVGVRVEVDHRRIYTPGWKYNHWELKGVPLRFELGPKDVAKSQVRVVRRDNNDK
;
A
#
# COMPACT_ATOMS: atom_id res chain seq x y z
N ALA A 1 23.70 -20.52 -1.52
CA ALA A 1 24.41 -21.59 -0.81
C ALA A 1 25.92 -21.63 -1.04
N GLU A 2 26.44 -21.73 -2.27
CA GLU A 2 27.89 -21.99 -2.50
C GLU A 2 28.84 -20.98 -1.84
N LYS A 3 28.55 -19.68 -1.92
CA LYS A 3 29.32 -18.63 -1.23
C LYS A 3 29.37 -18.84 0.29
N ILE A 4 28.26 -19.26 0.90
CA ILE A 4 28.17 -19.54 2.35
C ILE A 4 29.00 -20.77 2.70
N ILE A 5 28.90 -21.83 1.91
CA ILE A 5 29.67 -23.07 2.12
C ILE A 5 31.18 -22.77 2.08
N ALA A 6 31.63 -22.02 1.08
CA ALA A 6 33.03 -21.63 0.95
C ALA A 6 33.49 -20.76 2.15
N ALA A 7 32.65 -19.81 2.57
CA ALA A 7 32.93 -18.95 3.72
C ALA A 7 33.00 -19.75 5.03
N PHE A 8 32.07 -20.69 5.25
CA PHE A 8 32.05 -21.53 6.45
C PHE A 8 33.30 -22.41 6.51
N HIS A 9 33.67 -23.01 5.38
CA HIS A 9 34.91 -23.79 5.29
C HIS A 9 36.15 -22.93 5.58
N ALA A 10 36.25 -21.74 4.98
CA ALA A 10 37.38 -20.82 5.20
C ALA A 10 37.48 -20.35 6.66
N LEU A 11 36.34 -20.24 7.34
CA LEU A 11 36.26 -19.82 8.75
C LEU A 11 36.30 -21.01 9.72
N GLY A 12 36.32 -22.25 9.26
CA GLY A 12 36.23 -23.44 10.11
C GLY A 12 34.91 -23.50 10.91
N ILE A 13 33.81 -23.00 10.33
CA ILE A 13 32.46 -23.09 10.89
C ILE A 13 31.84 -24.41 10.41
N PRO A 14 31.34 -25.28 11.30
CA PRO A 14 30.70 -26.54 10.91
C PRO A 14 29.47 -26.29 10.03
N LEU A 15 29.39 -27.02 8.91
CA LEU A 15 28.26 -26.93 7.99
C LEU A 15 27.17 -27.95 8.36
N GLU A 16 26.25 -27.54 9.22
CA GLU A 16 25.05 -28.32 9.56
C GLU A 16 23.87 -27.82 8.70
N ASN A 17 23.73 -28.39 7.50
CA ASN A 17 22.67 -28.04 6.55
C ASN A 17 21.50 -29.02 6.62
N VAL A 18 20.28 -28.48 6.57
CA VAL A 18 19.05 -29.25 6.38
C VAL A 18 18.31 -28.72 5.16
N ASP A 19 18.12 -29.59 4.17
CA ASP A 19 17.30 -29.31 3.00
C ASP A 19 15.81 -29.43 3.36
N HIS A 20 14.99 -28.52 2.87
CA HIS A 20 13.55 -28.54 3.10
C HIS A 20 12.79 -27.90 1.94
N VAL A 21 11.46 -28.03 1.94
CA VAL A 21 10.61 -27.33 0.96
C VAL A 21 10.82 -25.82 1.05
N PRO A 22 10.83 -25.06 -0.07
CA PRO A 22 11.03 -23.61 -0.02
C PRO A 22 10.08 -22.92 0.97
N ALA A 23 10.65 -22.17 1.92
CA ALA A 23 9.94 -21.48 2.98
C ALA A 23 10.17 -19.96 2.88
N PHE A 24 9.11 -19.20 2.60
CA PHE A 24 9.16 -17.74 2.42
C PHE A 24 8.82 -16.96 3.67
N THR A 25 8.20 -17.63 4.65
CA THR A 25 7.78 -17.06 5.94
C THR A 25 8.43 -17.80 7.09
N VAL A 26 8.48 -17.16 8.26
CA VAL A 26 9.03 -17.77 9.48
C VAL A 26 8.16 -18.96 9.91
N GLU A 27 6.85 -18.87 9.69
CA GLU A 27 5.87 -19.91 9.96
C GLU A 27 6.10 -21.14 9.07
N GLU A 28 6.33 -20.93 7.76
CA GLU A 28 6.69 -22.01 6.84
C GLU A 28 8.03 -22.66 7.22
N GLN A 29 9.02 -21.85 7.59
CA GLN A 29 10.32 -22.38 8.03
C GLN A 29 10.18 -23.17 9.33
N ALA A 30 9.40 -22.67 10.30
CA ALA A 30 9.12 -23.38 11.55
C ALA A 30 8.38 -24.70 11.32
N ALA A 31 7.44 -24.75 10.37
CA ALA A 31 6.78 -25.99 9.99
C ALA A 31 7.76 -27.01 9.38
N ALA A 32 8.73 -26.54 8.59
CA ALA A 32 9.71 -27.39 7.93
C ALA A 32 10.82 -27.90 8.86
N VAL A 33 11.37 -27.01 9.71
CA VAL A 33 12.60 -27.25 10.47
C VAL A 33 12.50 -26.89 11.96
N GLY A 34 11.29 -26.67 12.50
CA GLY A 34 11.09 -26.34 13.92
C GLY A 34 11.48 -27.44 14.91
N HIS A 35 11.75 -28.66 14.42
CA HIS A 35 12.31 -29.77 15.21
C HIS A 35 13.82 -29.65 15.44
N LEU A 36 14.52 -28.77 14.72
CA LEU A 36 15.95 -28.57 14.89
C LEU A 36 16.24 -27.89 16.24
N PRO A 37 17.31 -28.29 16.95
CA PRO A 37 17.71 -27.62 18.18
C PRO A 37 18.08 -26.15 17.91
N GLY A 38 17.78 -25.28 18.88
CA GLY A 38 18.10 -23.86 18.80
C GLY A 38 16.93 -22.97 18.38
N VAL A 39 17.26 -21.75 17.96
CA VAL A 39 16.30 -20.67 17.72
C VAL A 39 16.29 -20.28 16.25
N LEU A 40 15.10 -20.27 15.64
CA LEU A 40 14.90 -19.73 14.29
C LEU A 40 15.07 -18.21 14.28
N THR A 41 15.62 -17.68 13.19
CA THR A 41 15.76 -16.24 12.99
C THR A 41 14.62 -15.67 12.17
N LYS A 42 14.24 -14.43 12.49
CA LYS A 42 13.48 -13.57 11.58
C LYS A 42 14.26 -12.32 11.29
N ASN A 43 14.19 -11.89 10.04
CA ASN A 43 15.09 -10.87 9.50
C ASN A 43 14.28 -9.74 8.88
N LEU A 44 14.53 -8.51 9.31
CA LEU A 44 13.88 -7.30 8.79
C LEU A 44 14.97 -6.39 8.21
N VAL A 45 14.76 -5.88 7.01
CA VAL A 45 15.63 -4.83 6.45
C VAL A 45 14.88 -3.52 6.51
N LEU A 46 15.41 -2.59 7.29
CA LEU A 46 14.84 -1.26 7.51
C LEU A 46 15.77 -0.20 6.93
N LYS A 47 15.20 0.93 6.52
CA LYS A 47 15.94 2.10 6.05
C LYS A 47 15.40 3.37 6.67
N ASP A 48 16.31 4.31 6.87
CA ASP A 48 16.02 5.70 7.19
C ASP A 48 16.86 6.62 6.30
N LYS A 49 16.33 7.81 5.98
CA LYS A 49 16.96 8.73 5.04
C LYS A 49 18.33 9.24 5.51
N LYS A 50 18.54 9.37 6.82
CA LYS A 50 19.76 9.90 7.43
C LYS A 50 20.61 8.82 8.06
N GLU A 51 19.96 7.85 8.68
CA GLU A 51 20.61 6.78 9.43
C GLU A 51 20.98 5.58 8.52
N GLY A 52 20.55 5.55 7.26
CA GLY A 52 20.95 4.50 6.32
C GLY A 52 20.16 3.20 6.49
N ILE A 53 20.79 2.06 6.16
CA ILE A 53 20.14 0.75 6.09
C ILE A 53 20.52 -0.10 7.31
N PHE A 54 19.55 -0.86 7.80
CA PHE A 54 19.69 -1.75 8.93
C PHE A 54 19.21 -3.15 8.56
N LEU A 55 19.98 -4.16 8.93
CA LEU A 55 19.57 -5.57 8.93
C LEU A 55 19.34 -5.99 10.37
N ILE A 56 18.07 -6.17 10.72
CA ILE A 56 17.64 -6.59 12.05
C ILE A 56 17.42 -8.09 12.04
N CYS A 57 18.15 -8.82 12.87
CA CYS A 57 18.01 -10.26 13.03
C CYS A 57 17.56 -10.56 14.46
N ALA A 58 16.35 -11.11 14.60
CA ALA A 58 15.75 -11.42 15.89
C ALA A 58 15.35 -12.89 16.00
N ALA A 59 15.17 -13.37 17.23
CA ALA A 59 14.56 -14.67 17.43
C ALA A 59 13.14 -14.70 16.84
N ALA A 60 12.74 -15.81 16.22
CA ALA A 60 11.47 -15.93 15.49
C ALA A 60 10.25 -15.54 16.34
N HIS A 61 10.25 -15.92 17.62
CA HIS A 61 9.19 -15.61 18.58
C HIS A 61 9.20 -14.16 19.09
N GLN A 62 10.28 -13.40 18.87
CA GLN A 62 10.49 -12.11 19.53
C GLN A 62 9.81 -10.95 18.80
N THR A 63 8.83 -10.27 19.38
CA THR A 63 8.21 -9.10 18.70
C THR A 63 9.21 -7.94 18.53
N VAL A 64 9.37 -7.45 17.30
CA VAL A 64 10.22 -6.29 16.97
C VAL A 64 9.33 -5.07 16.69
N GLU A 65 9.23 -4.16 17.64
CA GLU A 65 8.45 -2.93 17.52
C GLU A 65 9.23 -1.82 16.79
N VAL A 66 8.95 -1.61 15.50
CA VAL A 66 9.66 -0.62 14.66
C VAL A 66 9.61 0.81 15.24
N LYS A 67 8.52 1.18 15.94
CA LYS A 67 8.36 2.51 16.55
C LYS A 67 9.30 2.77 17.72
N SER A 68 9.59 1.75 18.54
CA SER A 68 10.47 1.86 19.71
C SER A 68 11.90 1.43 19.39
N LEU A 69 12.11 0.75 18.26
CA LEU A 69 13.39 0.21 17.80
C LEU A 69 14.51 1.26 17.73
N ALA A 70 14.23 2.46 17.21
CA ALA A 70 15.23 3.53 17.13
C ALA A 70 15.79 3.93 18.52
N LYS A 71 14.95 3.87 19.57
CA LYS A 71 15.36 4.12 20.95
C LYS A 71 16.16 2.95 21.51
N LYS A 72 15.74 1.70 21.25
CA LYS A 72 16.46 0.50 21.68
C LYS A 72 17.87 0.43 21.07
N MET A 73 18.01 0.92 19.85
CA MET A 73 19.30 1.04 19.14
C MET A 73 20.10 2.29 19.53
N GLN A 74 19.59 3.11 20.45
CA GLN A 74 20.24 4.33 20.94
C GLN A 74 20.64 5.31 19.82
N LEU A 75 19.82 5.41 18.77
CA LEU A 75 20.08 6.34 17.67
C LEU A 75 19.89 7.79 18.14
N VAL A 76 20.87 8.65 17.85
CA VAL A 76 21.02 10.00 18.42
C VAL A 76 20.02 11.02 17.83
N SER A 77 19.44 10.72 16.67
CA SER A 77 18.56 11.64 15.95
C SER A 77 17.12 11.61 16.50
N ASN A 78 16.63 12.75 17.00
CA ASN A 78 15.22 12.91 17.43
C ASN A 78 14.18 12.81 16.29
N LYS A 79 14.60 12.45 15.06
CA LYS A 79 13.76 12.33 13.86
C LYS A 79 14.06 11.07 13.03
N VAL A 80 14.47 9.96 13.66
CA VAL A 80 14.59 8.67 12.93
C VAL A 80 13.20 8.18 12.52
N ASN A 81 13.05 7.82 11.24
CA ASN A 81 11.85 7.23 10.66
C ASN A 81 12.23 5.94 9.93
N LEU A 82 12.33 4.84 10.68
CA LEU A 82 12.61 3.51 10.15
C LEU A 82 11.41 3.00 9.32
N ARG A 83 11.67 2.63 8.07
CA ARG A 83 10.68 2.03 7.15
C ARG A 83 11.26 0.77 6.53
N PHE A 84 10.43 -0.16 6.11
CA PHE A 84 10.91 -1.34 5.39
C PHE A 84 11.64 -0.96 4.10
N ALA A 85 12.75 -1.66 3.85
CA ALA A 85 13.47 -1.58 2.59
C ALA A 85 12.65 -2.23 1.47
N THR A 86 12.79 -1.70 0.25
CA THR A 86 12.17 -2.27 -0.95
C THR A 86 12.99 -3.45 -1.48
N GLU A 87 12.41 -4.29 -2.34
CA GLU A 87 13.11 -5.45 -2.92
C GLU A 87 14.39 -5.04 -3.67
N ASP A 88 14.38 -3.90 -4.37
CA ASP A 88 15.57 -3.36 -5.02
C ASP A 88 16.73 -3.10 -4.05
N VAL A 89 16.42 -2.66 -2.82
CA VAL A 89 17.45 -2.46 -1.79
C VAL A 89 18.01 -3.80 -1.34
N LEU A 90 17.18 -4.84 -1.20
CA LEU A 90 17.64 -6.19 -0.88
C LEU A 90 18.55 -6.76 -1.97
N HIS A 91 18.16 -6.58 -3.23
CA HIS A 91 18.91 -7.09 -4.37
C HIS A 91 20.23 -6.32 -4.58
N ASN A 92 20.20 -4.99 -4.50
CA ASN A 92 21.36 -4.16 -4.80
C ASN A 92 22.40 -4.15 -3.67
N VAL A 93 21.96 -4.24 -2.41
CA VAL A 93 22.87 -4.15 -1.25
C VAL A 93 23.25 -5.53 -0.74
N LEU A 94 22.28 -6.43 -0.56
CA LEU A 94 22.49 -7.73 0.06
C LEU A 94 22.52 -8.88 -0.94
N GLN A 95 22.23 -8.65 -2.23
CA GLN A 95 22.18 -9.65 -3.30
C GLN A 95 21.32 -10.88 -2.93
N VAL A 96 20.21 -10.66 -2.22
CA VAL A 96 19.27 -11.70 -1.81
C VAL A 96 17.86 -11.39 -2.29
N LYS A 97 17.08 -12.44 -2.55
CA LYS A 97 15.65 -12.35 -2.84
C LYS A 97 14.86 -12.26 -1.53
N GLN A 98 13.64 -11.73 -1.62
CA GLN A 98 12.70 -11.77 -0.50
C GLN A 98 12.48 -13.22 -0.03
N GLY A 99 12.42 -13.43 1.29
CA GLY A 99 12.36 -14.76 1.91
C GLY A 99 13.73 -15.41 2.19
N SER A 100 14.80 -14.94 1.55
CA SER A 100 16.16 -15.48 1.74
C SER A 100 17.08 -14.59 2.58
N VAL A 101 16.55 -13.49 3.14
CA VAL A 101 17.30 -12.56 3.98
C VAL A 101 17.67 -13.23 5.30
N SER A 102 18.95 -13.20 5.65
CA SER A 102 19.47 -13.77 6.89
C SER A 102 20.67 -12.97 7.41
N PRO A 103 21.15 -13.22 8.65
CA PRO A 103 22.36 -12.58 9.16
C PRO A 103 23.58 -12.83 8.26
N LEU A 104 23.58 -13.92 7.48
CA LEU A 104 24.69 -14.30 6.60
C LEU A 104 24.73 -13.46 5.31
N ALA A 105 23.68 -12.68 5.03
CA ALA A 105 23.61 -11.81 3.85
C ALA A 105 24.67 -10.70 3.86
N VAL A 106 25.24 -10.39 5.02
CA VAL A 106 26.35 -9.43 5.15
C VAL A 106 27.59 -9.80 4.33
N LEU A 107 27.77 -11.08 3.99
CA LEU A 107 28.83 -11.51 3.07
C LEU A 107 28.76 -10.79 1.71
N ASN A 108 27.56 -10.40 1.29
CA ASN A 108 27.35 -9.70 0.03
C ASN A 108 27.44 -8.17 0.15
N ASP A 109 27.44 -7.61 1.36
CA ASP A 109 27.54 -6.16 1.58
C ASP A 109 29.00 -5.70 1.62
N THR A 110 29.67 -5.78 0.47
CA THR A 110 31.10 -5.46 0.34
C THR A 110 31.43 -3.99 0.59
N GLU A 111 30.42 -3.11 0.61
CA GLU A 111 30.55 -1.68 0.84
C GLU A 111 30.17 -1.26 2.28
N ASN A 112 29.83 -2.22 3.16
CA ASN A 112 29.37 -1.98 4.53
C ASN A 112 28.23 -0.95 4.63
N GLN A 113 27.29 -1.00 3.69
CA GLN A 113 26.13 -0.09 3.67
C GLN A 113 25.11 -0.39 4.77
N VAL A 114 25.14 -1.60 5.32
CA VAL A 114 24.17 -2.12 6.29
C VAL A 114 24.74 -2.14 7.69
N ARG A 115 23.97 -1.55 8.62
CA ARG A 115 24.18 -1.73 10.06
C ARG A 115 23.47 -2.99 10.54
N LEU A 116 24.24 -4.00 10.90
CA LEU A 116 23.72 -5.26 11.45
C LEU A 116 23.29 -5.05 12.90
N VAL A 117 22.07 -5.50 13.23
CA VAL A 117 21.50 -5.47 14.58
C VAL A 117 21.09 -6.88 14.95
N LEU A 118 21.63 -7.41 16.04
CA LEU A 118 21.31 -8.74 16.53
C LEU A 118 20.55 -8.66 17.84
N ASP A 119 19.51 -9.48 17.93
CA ASP A 119 18.81 -9.73 19.19
C ASP A 119 19.71 -10.42 20.21
N ALA A 120 19.75 -9.91 21.43
CA ALA A 120 20.47 -10.53 22.54
C ALA A 120 20.04 -11.98 22.77
N ALA A 121 18.76 -12.32 22.54
CA ALA A 121 18.25 -13.68 22.69
C ALA A 121 18.90 -14.69 21.72
N LEU A 122 19.35 -14.24 20.55
CA LEU A 122 20.10 -15.09 19.62
C LEU A 122 21.48 -15.44 20.18
N LEU A 123 22.09 -14.54 20.96
CA LEU A 123 23.42 -14.76 21.53
C LEU A 123 23.41 -15.68 22.75
N THR A 124 22.25 -15.87 23.37
CA THR A 124 22.05 -16.79 24.50
C THR A 124 21.55 -18.17 24.08
N ALA A 125 21.26 -18.38 22.79
CA ALA A 125 20.78 -19.67 22.27
C ALA A 125 21.91 -20.67 22.06
N ASP A 126 21.63 -21.97 22.21
CA ASP A 126 22.61 -23.03 21.91
C ASP A 126 22.98 -23.06 20.42
N LYS A 127 21.98 -22.89 19.56
CA LYS A 127 22.10 -22.85 18.09
C LYS A 127 21.16 -21.80 17.50
N ILE A 128 21.57 -21.24 16.37
CA ILE A 128 20.83 -20.27 15.57
C ILE A 128 20.54 -20.90 14.21
N ASN A 129 19.27 -20.96 13.84
CA ASN A 129 18.78 -21.55 12.60
C ASN A 129 18.40 -20.44 11.62
N CYS A 130 19.07 -20.40 10.46
CA CYS A 130 18.83 -19.36 9.45
C CYS A 130 19.06 -19.86 8.01
N HIS A 131 18.54 -19.12 7.03
CA HIS A 131 18.70 -19.44 5.62
C HIS A 131 20.11 -19.09 5.08
N PRO A 132 20.80 -19.98 4.33
CA PRO A 132 22.08 -19.70 3.71
C PRO A 132 21.94 -18.99 2.36
N LEU A 133 21.26 -17.82 2.38
CA LEU A 133 20.92 -16.97 1.23
C LEU A 133 19.94 -17.61 0.21
N GLN A 134 19.35 -18.74 0.57
CA GLN A 134 18.33 -19.46 -0.19
C GLN A 134 17.30 -20.02 0.79
N ASN A 135 16.06 -20.14 0.34
CA ASN A 135 14.91 -20.41 1.19
C ASN A 135 14.48 -21.88 1.22
N ASP A 136 15.22 -22.77 0.56
CA ASP A 136 15.02 -24.22 0.51
C ASP A 136 16.02 -24.99 1.41
N LYS A 137 16.82 -24.27 2.21
CA LYS A 137 17.81 -24.82 3.12
C LYS A 137 17.87 -24.03 4.41
N THR A 138 18.20 -24.68 5.51
CA THR A 138 18.51 -24.04 6.80
C THR A 138 19.87 -24.50 7.31
N VAL A 139 20.68 -23.56 7.79
CA VAL A 139 21.93 -23.83 8.53
C VAL A 139 21.73 -23.65 10.02
N SER A 140 22.38 -24.51 10.81
CA SER A 140 22.47 -24.40 12.27
C SER A 140 23.89 -23.99 12.69
N ILE A 141 24.05 -22.79 13.24
CA ILE A 141 25.35 -22.24 13.69
C ILE A 141 25.31 -21.83 15.16
N THR A 142 26.46 -21.81 15.83
CA THR A 142 26.54 -21.28 17.19
C THR A 142 26.54 -19.75 17.18
N PRO A 143 26.15 -19.07 18.27
CA PRO A 143 26.32 -17.62 18.37
C PRO A 143 27.76 -17.15 18.16
N ALA A 144 28.73 -17.91 18.64
CA ALA A 144 30.16 -17.62 18.47
C ALA A 144 30.56 -17.65 16.98
N ASP A 145 30.06 -18.66 16.23
CA ASP A 145 30.29 -18.77 14.80
C ASP A 145 29.60 -17.66 14.01
N LEU A 146 28.38 -17.28 14.39
CA LEU A 146 27.70 -16.14 13.78
C LEU A 146 28.51 -14.85 13.97
N LEU A 147 28.94 -14.56 15.21
CA LEU A 147 29.75 -13.38 15.51
C LEU A 147 31.08 -13.40 14.75
N LYS A 148 31.74 -14.56 14.67
CA LYS A 148 32.97 -14.76 13.89
C LYS A 148 32.73 -14.48 12.41
N PHE A 149 31.63 -14.99 11.84
CA PHE A 149 31.26 -14.79 10.45
C PHE A 149 31.02 -13.32 10.13
N VAL A 150 30.13 -12.64 10.87
CA VAL A 150 29.75 -11.26 10.55
C VAL A 150 30.92 -10.29 10.71
N ARG A 151 31.78 -10.51 11.72
CA ARG A 151 33.00 -9.72 11.92
C ARG A 151 34.06 -9.96 10.85
N HIS A 152 34.17 -11.19 10.34
CA HIS A 152 35.06 -11.48 9.21
C HIS A 152 34.69 -10.64 7.97
N TYR A 153 33.39 -10.41 7.75
CA TYR A 153 32.87 -9.54 6.70
C TYR A 153 32.74 -8.07 7.12
N ALA A 154 33.49 -7.61 8.13
CA ALA A 154 33.57 -6.22 8.57
C ALA A 154 32.28 -5.61 9.15
N HIS A 155 31.33 -6.44 9.60
CA HIS A 155 30.15 -5.98 10.33
C HIS A 155 30.29 -6.26 11.83
N GLU A 156 30.48 -5.19 12.61
CA GLU A 156 30.34 -5.27 14.07
C GLU A 156 28.86 -5.11 14.44
N PRO A 157 28.20 -6.13 15.00
CA PRO A 157 26.77 -6.09 15.24
C PRO A 157 26.41 -5.22 16.44
N LEU A 158 25.36 -4.41 16.30
CA LEU A 158 24.71 -3.76 17.44
C LEU A 158 23.83 -4.78 18.16
N ILE A 159 24.16 -5.10 19.40
CA ILE A 159 23.38 -6.05 20.20
C ILE A 159 22.24 -5.30 20.90
N VAL A 160 21.01 -5.77 20.69
CA VAL A 160 19.80 -5.15 21.25
C VAL A 160 18.95 -6.22 21.93
N ASP A 161 18.53 -5.96 23.17
CA ASP A 161 17.53 -6.79 23.82
C ASP A 161 16.12 -6.34 23.40
N PHE A 162 15.47 -7.15 22.56
CA PHE A 162 14.11 -6.84 22.10
C PHE A 162 13.04 -7.17 23.14
N SER A 163 13.33 -7.97 24.17
CA SER A 163 12.37 -8.39 25.20
C SER A 163 12.04 -7.28 26.20
N VAL A 164 12.98 -6.35 26.43
CA VAL A 164 12.80 -5.27 27.40
C VAL A 164 11.95 -4.13 26.82
N SER A 165 10.85 -3.79 27.50
CA SER A 165 10.09 -2.58 27.21
C SER A 165 10.87 -1.34 27.68
N VAL A 166 10.98 -0.31 26.84
CA VAL A 166 11.62 0.95 27.22
C VAL A 166 10.75 1.64 28.27
N ALA A 167 11.10 1.50 29.56
CA ALA A 167 10.46 2.25 30.64
C ALA A 167 10.57 3.76 30.33
N GLN A 168 9.44 4.47 30.44
CA GLN A 168 9.42 5.93 30.32
C GLN A 168 10.38 6.53 31.35
N ALA A 169 11.49 7.10 30.86
CA ALA A 169 12.32 7.97 31.68
C ALA A 169 11.50 9.21 32.05
N THR A 170 10.91 9.17 33.25
CA THR A 170 10.32 10.31 33.93
C THR A 170 11.40 11.34 34.20
N SER A 171 11.30 12.50 33.54
CA SER A 171 11.98 13.71 34.01
C SER A 171 11.16 14.33 35.14
N PRO A 172 11.78 14.79 36.25
CA PRO A 172 11.05 15.38 37.36
C PRO A 172 10.56 16.78 36.96
N ARG A 173 9.25 16.90 36.69
CA ARG A 173 8.60 18.20 36.51
C ARG A 173 8.00 18.65 37.83
N ALA A 174 8.62 19.68 38.43
CA ALA A 174 8.06 20.43 39.54
C ALA A 174 6.70 21.03 39.15
N ALA A 175 5.79 21.04 40.12
CA ALA A 175 4.39 21.44 39.98
C ALA A 175 4.24 22.90 39.51
N ALA A 176 3.31 23.13 38.57
CA ALA A 176 2.70 24.43 38.33
C ALA A 176 1.24 24.26 37.87
N ALA A 177 0.37 25.08 38.46
CA ALA A 177 -1.09 25.11 38.41
C ALA A 177 -1.70 25.34 37.01
N PRO A 178 -3.00 25.09 36.79
CA PRO A 178 -3.60 25.04 35.46
C PRO A 178 -3.84 26.44 34.88
N LYS A 179 -3.56 26.63 33.58
CA LYS A 179 -3.98 27.81 32.82
C LYS A 179 -4.56 27.45 31.44
N ALA A 180 -5.56 28.25 31.09
CA ALA A 180 -6.55 28.25 30.01
C ALA A 180 -6.01 28.10 28.56
N PRO A 181 -6.89 27.81 27.56
CA PRO A 181 -6.48 27.49 26.20
C PRO A 181 -6.08 28.73 25.41
N THR A 182 -4.97 28.67 24.66
CA THR A 182 -4.56 29.74 23.74
C THR A 182 -4.17 29.23 22.35
N LYS A 183 -5.03 29.60 21.40
CA LYS A 183 -4.83 30.00 19.99
C LYS A 183 -3.53 29.58 19.28
N GLU A 184 -3.71 28.81 18.20
CA GLU A 184 -2.71 28.56 17.16
C GLU A 184 -2.21 29.88 16.53
N LYS A 185 -0.87 29.99 16.41
CA LYS A 185 -0.20 31.00 15.58
C LYS A 185 0.48 30.30 14.42
N ASN A 186 0.10 30.70 13.21
CA ASN A 186 0.86 30.52 11.98
C ASN A 186 2.27 31.11 12.14
N THR A 187 3.31 30.34 11.82
CA THR A 187 4.66 30.87 11.58
C THR A 187 5.15 30.45 10.20
N ILE A 188 5.25 31.48 9.35
CA ILE A 188 5.88 31.50 8.04
C ILE A 188 7.40 31.40 8.24
N VAL A 189 8.06 30.47 7.53
CA VAL A 189 9.53 30.36 7.48
C VAL A 189 10.02 31.05 6.20
N LYS A 190 10.98 31.98 6.33
CA LYS A 190 11.69 32.64 5.22
C LYS A 190 12.88 31.81 4.73
N PRO A 191 13.32 32.01 3.46
CA PRO A 191 14.15 31.06 2.73
C PRO A 191 15.64 31.38 2.84
N ASP A 192 16.46 30.34 2.86
CA ASP A 192 17.86 30.44 2.46
C ASP A 192 18.17 29.50 1.30
N LYS A 193 19.05 30.02 0.43
CA LYS A 193 19.30 29.69 -0.97
C LYS A 193 19.77 28.26 -1.19
N LEU A 194 19.19 27.61 -2.20
CA LEU A 194 19.82 26.57 -3.02
C LEU A 194 19.30 26.68 -4.45
N GLU A 195 20.13 26.23 -5.36
CA GLU A 195 20.26 26.66 -6.75
C GLU A 195 19.09 26.30 -7.68
N LYS A 196 19.12 26.94 -8.85
CA LYS A 196 18.18 26.82 -9.96
C LYS A 196 17.91 25.36 -10.35
N ASP A 197 16.71 24.88 -10.00
CA ASP A 197 15.81 24.24 -10.96
C ASP A 197 14.38 24.23 -10.41
N THR A 198 13.60 25.26 -10.77
CA THR A 198 12.20 25.43 -10.34
C THR A 198 11.28 24.49 -11.12
N LYS A 199 11.19 23.22 -10.69
CA LYS A 199 9.95 22.44 -10.77
C LYS A 199 9.29 22.48 -9.39
N SER A 200 8.07 23.01 -9.33
CA SER A 200 7.26 23.06 -8.10
C SER A 200 7.16 21.67 -7.48
N LYS A 201 7.46 21.53 -6.18
CA LYS A 201 7.36 20.27 -5.40
C LYS A 201 5.94 19.64 -5.34
N GLU A 202 4.95 20.26 -5.99
CA GLU A 202 3.54 19.85 -5.99
C GLU A 202 3.13 19.03 -7.23
N GLY A 203 4.01 18.89 -8.24
CA GLY A 203 3.76 18.08 -9.42
C GLY A 203 4.22 16.62 -9.29
N MET A 204 4.06 15.85 -10.36
CA MET A 204 4.64 14.51 -10.50
C MET A 204 6.17 14.57 -10.40
N VAL A 205 6.77 13.65 -9.63
CA VAL A 205 8.23 13.56 -9.47
C VAL A 205 8.81 12.47 -10.36
N TRP A 206 8.07 11.38 -10.54
CA TRP A 206 8.49 10.20 -11.30
C TRP A 206 7.83 10.15 -12.67
N SER A 207 8.57 9.71 -13.68
CA SER A 207 8.00 9.38 -14.99
C SER A 207 7.40 7.99 -14.97
N LYS A 208 6.22 7.83 -15.59
CA LYS A 208 5.51 6.55 -15.75
C LYS A 208 6.39 5.48 -16.39
N LYS A 209 7.22 5.88 -17.36
CA LYS A 209 8.08 4.96 -18.11
C LYS A 209 9.33 4.55 -17.33
N GLU A 210 9.88 5.47 -16.54
CA GLU A 210 11.15 5.28 -15.83
C GLU A 210 10.96 4.56 -14.50
N ASN A 211 9.92 4.91 -13.73
CA ASN A 211 9.64 4.33 -12.42
C ASN A 211 8.12 4.24 -12.21
N PHE A 212 7.52 3.20 -12.77
CA PHE A 212 6.08 2.97 -12.71
C PHE A 212 5.52 2.83 -11.27
N PRO A 213 6.14 2.08 -10.34
CA PRO A 213 5.61 1.95 -8.98
C PRO A 213 5.53 3.28 -8.22
N ASP A 214 6.60 4.08 -8.29
CA ASP A 214 6.62 5.38 -7.60
C ASP A 214 5.79 6.43 -8.36
N TRP A 215 5.72 6.35 -9.70
CA TRP A 215 4.78 7.14 -10.49
C TRP A 215 3.33 6.85 -10.08
N TYR A 216 2.93 5.58 -9.99
CA TYR A 216 1.57 5.20 -9.62
C TYR A 216 1.22 5.72 -8.22
N THR A 217 2.15 5.57 -7.28
CA THR A 217 2.04 6.12 -5.92
C THR A 217 1.87 7.63 -5.92
N ASP A 218 2.68 8.35 -6.69
CA ASP A 218 2.56 9.80 -6.85
C ASP A 218 1.19 10.20 -7.41
N VAL A 219 0.73 9.54 -8.49
CA VAL A 219 -0.53 9.86 -9.16
C VAL A 219 -1.70 9.73 -8.17
N ILE A 220 -1.84 8.58 -7.51
CA ILE A 220 -3.02 8.30 -6.68
C ILE A 220 -3.05 9.11 -5.37
N THR A 221 -1.89 9.47 -4.83
CA THR A 221 -1.81 10.27 -3.60
C THR A 221 -1.92 11.76 -3.87
N LYS A 222 -1.16 12.31 -4.83
CA LYS A 222 -1.13 13.75 -5.12
C LYS A 222 -2.41 14.24 -5.79
N SER A 223 -3.11 13.38 -6.53
CA SER A 223 -4.46 13.67 -7.03
C SER A 223 -5.55 13.62 -5.95
N GLN A 224 -5.20 13.17 -4.74
CA GLN A 224 -6.12 12.98 -3.62
C GLN A 224 -7.18 11.89 -3.90
N MET A 225 -6.81 10.82 -4.62
CA MET A 225 -7.66 9.64 -4.77
C MET A 225 -7.62 8.76 -3.52
N ILE A 226 -6.45 8.60 -2.91
CA ILE A 226 -6.28 7.72 -1.75
C ILE A 226 -5.45 8.39 -0.65
N ASP A 227 -5.67 7.96 0.59
CA ASP A 227 -4.71 8.12 1.68
C ASP A 227 -4.30 6.71 2.18
N TYR A 228 -3.04 6.54 2.57
CA TYR A 228 -2.58 5.30 3.18
C TYR A 228 -3.17 5.12 4.57
N TYR A 229 -3.62 3.90 4.85
CA TYR A 229 -4.06 3.51 6.19
C TYR A 229 -2.91 2.87 6.98
N ASP A 230 -3.05 2.80 8.30
CA ASP A 230 -2.04 2.21 9.18
C ASP A 230 -2.05 0.66 9.17
N VAL A 231 -3.13 0.06 8.65
CA VAL A 231 -3.22 -1.37 8.35
C VAL A 231 -2.74 -1.65 6.93
N SER A 232 -1.76 -2.54 6.79
CA SER A 232 -1.20 -2.95 5.49
C SER A 232 -2.28 -3.49 4.55
N GLY A 233 -2.21 -3.13 3.27
CA GLY A 233 -3.20 -3.52 2.26
C GLY A 233 -4.53 -2.77 2.34
N CYS A 234 -4.71 -1.87 3.31
CA CYS A 234 -5.89 -1.02 3.45
C CYS A 234 -5.59 0.42 3.01
N TYR A 235 -6.56 1.04 2.33
CA TYR A 235 -6.45 2.40 1.82
C TYR A 235 -7.76 3.15 2.08
N VAL A 236 -7.64 4.43 2.41
CA VAL A 236 -8.80 5.33 2.48
C VAL A 236 -9.14 5.76 1.05
N LEU A 237 -10.30 5.37 0.55
CA LEU A 237 -10.83 5.88 -0.71
C LEU A 237 -11.44 7.26 -0.48
N ARG A 238 -10.72 8.30 -0.91
CA ARG A 238 -11.17 9.69 -0.78
C ARG A 238 -12.30 9.98 -1.78
N PRO A 239 -13.06 11.09 -1.61
CA PRO A 239 -14.17 11.42 -2.50
C PRO A 239 -13.80 11.39 -3.99
N TRP A 240 -12.58 11.81 -4.35
CA TRP A 240 -12.12 11.83 -5.74
C TRP A 240 -12.07 10.43 -6.41
N SER A 241 -11.79 9.37 -5.66
CA SER A 241 -11.83 7.99 -6.15
C SER A 241 -13.15 7.30 -5.88
N TYR A 242 -13.79 7.59 -4.75
CA TYR A 242 -15.06 6.96 -4.39
C TYR A 242 -16.20 7.40 -5.32
N GLU A 243 -16.21 8.65 -5.80
CA GLU A 243 -17.22 9.08 -6.78
C GLU A 243 -17.08 8.33 -8.12
N ILE A 244 -15.86 7.98 -8.53
CA ILE A 244 -15.62 7.11 -9.70
C ILE A 244 -16.29 5.75 -9.45
N TRP A 245 -16.14 5.19 -8.26
CA TRP A 245 -16.78 3.93 -7.88
C TRP A 245 -18.31 4.03 -7.90
N GLU A 246 -18.89 5.09 -7.32
CA GLU A 246 -20.34 5.33 -7.31
C GLU A 246 -20.90 5.39 -8.74
N ARG A 247 -20.19 6.03 -9.67
CA ARG A 247 -20.59 6.10 -11.09
C ARG A 247 -20.57 4.73 -11.76
N ILE A 248 -19.54 3.92 -11.50
CA ILE A 248 -19.44 2.57 -12.03
C ILE A 248 -20.56 1.70 -11.46
N GLN A 249 -20.77 1.76 -10.14
CA GLN A 249 -21.82 1.03 -9.44
C GLN A 249 -23.20 1.40 -10.00
N ALA A 250 -23.52 2.69 -10.12
CA ALA A 250 -24.81 3.14 -10.65
C ALA A 250 -25.06 2.66 -12.09
N TYR A 251 -24.03 2.65 -12.94
CA TYR A 251 -24.14 2.14 -14.31
C TYR A 251 -24.39 0.63 -14.34
N LEU A 252 -23.57 -0.16 -13.64
CA LEU A 252 -23.69 -1.62 -13.63
C LEU A 252 -24.99 -2.08 -12.96
N ASP A 253 -25.37 -1.45 -11.85
CA ASP A 253 -26.63 -1.71 -11.16
C ASP A 253 -27.85 -1.49 -12.07
N GLY A 254 -27.85 -0.40 -12.85
CA GLY A 254 -28.86 -0.18 -13.88
C GLY A 254 -28.91 -1.31 -14.91
N LYS A 255 -27.75 -1.77 -15.40
CA LYS A 255 -27.66 -2.88 -16.36
C LYS A 255 -28.10 -4.23 -15.79
N PHE A 256 -27.81 -4.50 -14.53
CA PHE A 256 -28.27 -5.73 -13.88
C PHE A 256 -29.78 -5.72 -13.63
N LYS A 257 -30.36 -4.57 -13.27
CA LYS A 257 -31.80 -4.41 -13.12
C LYS A 257 -32.56 -4.58 -14.42
N GLU A 258 -32.01 -4.12 -15.56
CA GLU A 258 -32.58 -4.34 -16.90
C GLU A 258 -32.80 -5.83 -17.23
N ILE A 259 -31.96 -6.74 -16.69
CA ILE A 259 -32.06 -8.20 -16.91
C ILE A 259 -32.74 -8.94 -15.75
N GLY A 260 -33.36 -8.23 -14.80
CA GLY A 260 -34.13 -8.81 -13.72
C GLY A 260 -33.33 -9.21 -12.46
N VAL A 261 -32.05 -8.85 -12.37
CA VAL A 261 -31.25 -9.08 -11.15
C VAL A 261 -31.77 -8.17 -10.02
N LYS A 262 -31.87 -8.74 -8.82
CA LYS A 262 -32.33 -8.03 -7.61
C LYS A 262 -31.21 -7.96 -6.59
N ASN A 263 -30.94 -6.76 -6.09
CA ASN A 263 -29.94 -6.55 -5.04
C ASN A 263 -30.43 -7.13 -3.71
N CYS A 264 -29.49 -7.71 -2.96
CA CYS A 264 -29.69 -8.15 -1.58
C CYS A 264 -28.36 -8.00 -0.82
N TYR A 265 -28.41 -8.10 0.51
CA TYR A 265 -27.23 -8.03 1.36
C TYR A 265 -27.20 -9.25 2.28
N PHE A 266 -26.14 -10.04 2.17
CA PHE A 266 -25.85 -11.13 3.09
C PHE A 266 -24.90 -10.63 4.19
N PRO A 267 -24.97 -11.19 5.42
CA PRO A 267 -24.04 -10.82 6.48
C PRO A 267 -22.58 -10.96 6.07
N MET A 268 -21.74 -10.04 6.57
CA MET A 268 -20.30 -10.05 6.35
C MET A 268 -19.59 -11.23 7.02
N PHE A 269 -20.14 -11.75 8.12
CA PHE A 269 -19.55 -12.87 8.85
C PHE A 269 -20.06 -14.22 8.34
N VAL A 270 -19.16 -15.20 8.27
CA VAL A 270 -19.45 -16.60 7.98
C VAL A 270 -18.83 -17.50 9.04
N THR A 271 -19.58 -18.50 9.50
CA THR A 271 -19.11 -19.48 10.49
C THR A 271 -18.04 -20.39 9.88
N SER A 272 -17.10 -20.86 10.70
CA SER A 272 -16.08 -21.82 10.28
C SER A 272 -16.66 -23.08 9.63
N GLU A 273 -17.75 -23.64 10.19
CA GLU A 273 -18.43 -24.82 9.64
C GLU A 273 -18.86 -24.64 8.18
N LYS A 274 -19.57 -23.54 7.89
CA LYS A 274 -20.04 -23.23 6.52
C LYS A 274 -18.89 -22.99 5.54
N LEU A 275 -17.81 -22.34 5.99
CA LEU A 275 -16.63 -22.10 5.16
C LEU A 275 -15.89 -23.41 4.83
N ASN A 276 -15.76 -24.31 5.81
CA ASN A 276 -15.04 -25.57 5.62
C ASN A 276 -15.82 -26.56 4.75
N ARG A 277 -17.16 -26.46 4.69
CA ARG A 277 -17.97 -27.28 3.77
C ARG A 277 -17.54 -27.10 2.32
N GLU A 278 -16.99 -25.93 1.93
CA GLU A 278 -16.45 -25.63 0.59
C GLU A 278 -15.07 -26.24 0.32
N LYS A 279 -14.28 -26.56 1.36
CA LYS A 279 -12.92 -27.09 1.20
C LYS A 279 -12.89 -28.51 0.62
N ASP A 280 -13.86 -29.35 0.96
CA ASP A 280 -13.90 -30.76 0.55
C ASP A 280 -14.10 -30.96 -0.96
N HIS A 281 -14.40 -29.89 -1.70
CA HIS A 281 -14.74 -29.95 -3.13
C HIS A 281 -13.95 -28.97 -4.02
N LEU A 282 -13.07 -28.15 -3.45
CA LEU A 282 -12.22 -27.21 -4.19
C LEU A 282 -10.74 -27.54 -3.93
N GLU A 283 -10.13 -28.32 -4.82
CA GLU A 283 -8.69 -28.58 -4.78
C GLU A 283 -7.89 -27.26 -4.83
N GLY A 284 -7.04 -27.03 -3.84
CA GLY A 284 -6.19 -25.83 -3.76
C GLY A 284 -6.84 -24.59 -3.13
N PHE A 285 -8.05 -24.70 -2.56
CA PHE A 285 -8.67 -23.58 -1.84
C PHE A 285 -8.10 -23.40 -0.42
N ALA A 286 -7.11 -22.52 -0.28
CA ALA A 286 -6.69 -21.97 1.00
C ALA A 286 -7.42 -20.63 1.22
N PRO A 287 -8.49 -20.56 2.04
CA PRO A 287 -9.18 -19.31 2.26
C PRO A 287 -8.25 -18.33 2.99
N GLU A 288 -7.88 -17.23 2.32
CA GLU A 288 -7.31 -16.04 2.96
C GLU A 288 -8.42 -15.34 3.74
N VAL A 289 -8.71 -15.83 4.95
CA VAL A 289 -9.80 -15.31 5.79
C VAL A 289 -9.28 -14.64 7.05
N ALA A 290 -9.82 -13.45 7.31
CA ALA A 290 -9.65 -12.78 8.60
C ALA A 290 -10.66 -13.34 9.61
N TRP A 291 -10.16 -13.88 10.71
CA TRP A 291 -10.98 -14.43 11.78
C TRP A 291 -11.27 -13.39 12.87
N VAL A 292 -12.53 -13.32 13.28
CA VAL A 292 -12.94 -12.67 14.52
C VAL A 292 -13.05 -13.76 15.58
N THR A 293 -12.20 -13.65 16.60
CA THR A 293 -12.09 -14.60 17.71
C THR A 293 -12.57 -14.03 19.04
N LYS A 294 -12.76 -12.70 19.13
CA LYS A 294 -13.11 -11.99 20.35
C LYS A 294 -14.20 -10.94 20.11
N SER A 295 -14.98 -10.67 21.15
CA SER A 295 -15.88 -9.53 21.26
C SER A 295 -15.53 -8.75 22.54
N GLY A 296 -14.86 -7.61 22.39
CA GLY A 296 -14.17 -6.97 23.51
C GLY A 296 -13.07 -7.90 24.05
N ASP A 297 -13.08 -8.16 25.35
CA ASP A 297 -12.12 -9.06 26.00
C ASP A 297 -12.61 -10.50 26.12
N THR A 298 -13.82 -10.82 25.67
CA THR A 298 -14.40 -12.17 25.75
C THR A 298 -14.12 -12.97 24.49
N ASP A 299 -13.54 -14.16 24.65
CA ASP A 299 -13.34 -15.12 23.57
C ASP A 299 -14.68 -15.66 23.05
N LEU A 300 -14.81 -15.72 21.74
CA LEU A 300 -15.95 -16.37 21.09
C LEU A 300 -15.77 -17.89 21.20
N LYS A 301 -16.86 -18.59 21.55
CA LYS A 301 -16.87 -20.07 21.60
C LYS A 301 -16.44 -20.69 20.26
N GLU A 302 -16.84 -20.07 19.16
CA GLU A 302 -16.46 -20.46 17.81
C GLU A 302 -16.03 -19.22 17.00
N PRO A 303 -14.86 -19.25 16.35
CA PRO A 303 -14.43 -18.17 15.47
C PRO A 303 -15.37 -17.99 14.27
N ILE A 304 -15.61 -16.73 13.91
CA ILE A 304 -16.34 -16.35 12.70
C ILE A 304 -15.39 -15.63 11.74
N ALA A 305 -15.45 -15.95 10.45
CA ALA A 305 -14.61 -15.33 9.43
C ALA A 305 -15.32 -14.13 8.80
N ILE A 306 -14.56 -13.10 8.46
CA ILE A 306 -14.99 -12.09 7.48
C ILE A 306 -15.03 -12.77 6.12
N ARG A 307 -16.15 -12.64 5.41
CA ARG A 307 -16.36 -13.28 4.11
C ARG A 307 -15.28 -12.84 3.12
N PRO A 308 -14.49 -13.76 2.54
CA PRO A 308 -13.45 -13.40 1.59
C PRO A 308 -14.07 -13.01 0.24
N THR A 309 -13.39 -12.14 -0.49
CA THR A 309 -13.65 -11.89 -1.91
C THR A 309 -12.72 -12.78 -2.73
N SER A 310 -13.25 -13.76 -3.45
CA SER A 310 -12.46 -14.65 -4.31
C SER A 310 -12.03 -13.91 -5.58
N GLU A 311 -10.85 -13.28 -5.56
CA GLU A 311 -10.20 -12.73 -6.75
C GLU A 311 -8.70 -13.02 -6.68
N THR A 312 -8.20 -13.93 -7.51
CA THR A 312 -6.80 -14.38 -7.47
C THR A 312 -5.92 -13.75 -8.58
N ILE A 313 -4.69 -13.40 -8.17
CA ILE A 313 -3.43 -13.16 -8.90
C ILE A 313 -3.15 -11.80 -9.59
N ILE A 314 -2.05 -11.16 -9.14
CA ILE A 314 -1.11 -10.27 -9.87
C ILE A 314 0.32 -10.73 -9.45
N THR A 315 1.35 -10.88 -10.31
CA THR A 315 2.36 -9.86 -10.70
C THR A 315 3.13 -10.16 -12.02
N GLY A 316 3.37 -9.15 -12.86
CA GLY A 316 4.14 -9.23 -14.13
C GLY A 316 3.31 -9.70 -15.34
N ARG A 317 2.00 -9.76 -15.14
CA ARG A 317 1.03 -10.74 -15.67
C ARG A 317 -0.23 -9.98 -16.09
N GLY A 318 -1.05 -10.57 -16.96
CA GLY A 318 -2.39 -10.03 -17.28
C GLY A 318 -3.17 -9.70 -16.00
N ILE A 319 -3.97 -8.63 -16.05
CA ILE A 319 -4.81 -8.20 -14.93
C ILE A 319 -6.25 -8.61 -15.19
N GLN A 320 -6.83 -9.43 -14.31
CA GLN A 320 -8.23 -9.80 -14.40
C GLN A 320 -9.10 -8.57 -14.06
N ALA A 321 -9.79 -8.04 -15.07
CA ALA A 321 -10.65 -6.87 -14.92
C ALA A 321 -12.00 -7.22 -14.26
N ALA A 322 -12.53 -8.41 -14.54
CA ALA A 322 -13.79 -8.92 -14.03
C ALA A 322 -13.82 -10.46 -14.15
N THR A 323 -14.83 -11.09 -13.56
CA THR A 323 -15.10 -12.51 -13.75
C THR A 323 -16.57 -12.80 -13.99
N SER A 324 -16.86 -13.84 -14.76
CA SER A 324 -18.20 -14.42 -14.93
C SER A 324 -18.05 -15.92 -15.10
N HIS A 325 -18.71 -16.69 -14.24
CA HIS A 325 -18.61 -18.13 -14.15
C HIS A 325 -19.95 -18.78 -14.45
N HIS A 326 -19.92 -19.81 -15.29
CA HIS A 326 -20.96 -20.82 -15.32
C HIS A 326 -20.61 -21.91 -14.32
N LEU A 327 -21.38 -22.01 -13.24
CA LEU A 327 -21.09 -22.94 -12.14
C LEU A 327 -21.74 -24.31 -12.35
N GLY A 328 -22.53 -24.46 -13.41
CA GLY A 328 -23.31 -25.67 -13.65
C GLY A 328 -24.26 -25.93 -12.48
N GLN A 329 -24.25 -27.18 -12.01
CA GLN A 329 -25.03 -27.65 -10.86
C GLN A 329 -24.13 -27.97 -9.64
N ASN A 330 -22.86 -27.58 -9.67
CA ASN A 330 -21.86 -28.01 -8.67
C ASN A 330 -22.27 -27.57 -7.25
N PHE A 331 -22.51 -26.28 -7.08
CA PHE A 331 -22.98 -25.72 -5.80
C PHE A 331 -24.39 -26.20 -5.43
N GLY A 332 -25.26 -26.44 -6.42
CA GLY A 332 -26.60 -26.95 -6.18
C GLY A 332 -26.59 -28.36 -5.58
N ARG A 333 -25.75 -29.26 -6.09
CA ARG A 333 -25.52 -30.59 -5.48
C ARG A 333 -24.96 -30.47 -4.07
N MET A 334 -23.97 -29.59 -3.90
CA MET A 334 -23.23 -29.43 -2.65
C MET A 334 -24.08 -28.86 -1.50
N PHE A 335 -24.87 -27.83 -1.78
CA PHE A 335 -25.71 -27.15 -0.80
C PHE A 335 -27.16 -27.66 -0.78
N GLY A 336 -27.48 -28.68 -1.60
CA GLY A 336 -28.83 -29.24 -1.68
C GLY A 336 -29.86 -28.27 -2.27
N ILE A 337 -29.43 -27.33 -3.13
CA ILE A 337 -30.32 -26.40 -3.80
C ILE A 337 -31.07 -27.18 -4.88
N SER A 338 -32.39 -27.29 -4.71
CA SER A 338 -33.26 -28.01 -5.64
C SER A 338 -34.57 -27.27 -5.81
N ALA A 339 -35.22 -27.52 -6.94
CA ALA A 339 -36.55 -27.03 -7.28
C ALA A 339 -37.35 -28.18 -7.91
N GLU A 340 -38.65 -27.99 -8.10
CA GLU A 340 -39.50 -28.87 -8.90
C GLU A 340 -39.76 -28.19 -10.25
N ASP A 341 -39.75 -28.98 -11.33
CA ASP A 341 -40.21 -28.52 -12.64
C ASP A 341 -41.75 -28.62 -12.78
N ASP A 342 -42.28 -28.25 -13.94
CA ASP A 342 -43.72 -28.24 -14.20
C ASP A 342 -44.36 -29.64 -14.14
N GLU A 343 -43.55 -30.70 -14.21
CA GLU A 343 -43.98 -32.10 -14.08
C GLU A 343 -43.87 -32.61 -12.63
N GLY A 344 -43.44 -31.76 -11.68
CA GLY A 344 -43.22 -32.11 -10.28
C GLY A 344 -41.92 -32.89 -10.04
N LYS A 345 -41.01 -32.94 -11.01
CA LYS A 345 -39.73 -33.65 -10.87
C LYS A 345 -38.70 -32.75 -10.21
N LYS A 346 -37.99 -33.32 -9.22
CA LYS A 346 -36.89 -32.64 -8.55
C LYS A 346 -35.72 -32.38 -9.51
N ILE A 347 -35.36 -31.11 -9.69
CA ILE A 347 -34.23 -30.64 -10.49
C ILE A 347 -33.23 -29.86 -9.62
N ILE A 348 -31.98 -29.78 -10.08
CA ILE A 348 -30.95 -28.92 -9.51
C ILE A 348 -30.78 -27.71 -10.44
N PRO A 349 -31.04 -26.48 -9.97
CA PRO A 349 -30.87 -25.29 -10.81
C PRO A 349 -29.44 -25.12 -11.31
N TYR A 350 -29.30 -24.61 -12.53
CA TYR A 350 -28.02 -24.13 -13.03
C TYR A 350 -27.71 -22.77 -12.41
N GLN A 351 -26.46 -22.57 -11.97
CA GLN A 351 -26.03 -21.37 -11.27
C GLN A 351 -24.91 -20.65 -12.03
N ASN A 352 -24.90 -19.33 -11.91
CA ASN A 352 -23.83 -18.46 -12.40
C ASN A 352 -23.40 -17.51 -11.28
N SER A 353 -22.16 -17.04 -11.34
CA SER A 353 -21.67 -15.96 -10.47
C SER A 353 -20.76 -15.02 -11.26
N TRP A 354 -20.67 -13.75 -10.86
CA TRP A 354 -19.79 -12.77 -11.47
C TRP A 354 -19.30 -11.78 -10.43
N GLY A 355 -18.14 -11.16 -10.70
CA GLY A 355 -17.45 -10.27 -9.77
C GLY A 355 -16.77 -9.12 -10.48
N PHE A 356 -16.83 -7.94 -9.86
CA PHE A 356 -16.22 -6.71 -10.32
C PHE A 356 -15.87 -5.84 -9.11
N THR A 357 -14.63 -5.33 -9.03
CA THR A 357 -14.13 -4.59 -7.86
C THR A 357 -13.54 -3.23 -8.22
N THR A 358 -13.16 -2.50 -7.17
CA THR A 358 -12.42 -1.22 -7.26
C THR A 358 -11.06 -1.35 -7.96
N ARG A 359 -10.58 -2.57 -8.23
CA ARG A 359 -9.43 -2.83 -9.12
C ARG A 359 -9.55 -2.12 -10.46
N SER A 360 -10.77 -2.02 -11.00
CA SER A 360 -11.09 -1.29 -12.23
C SER A 360 -10.60 0.16 -12.22
N ILE A 361 -10.65 0.84 -11.06
CA ILE A 361 -10.16 2.20 -10.90
C ILE A 361 -8.64 2.24 -11.03
N GLY A 362 -7.94 1.29 -10.39
CA GLY A 362 -6.50 1.14 -10.54
C GLY A 362 -6.10 0.89 -12.01
N VAL A 363 -6.79 -0.01 -12.70
CA VAL A 363 -6.58 -0.28 -14.14
C VAL A 363 -6.76 0.99 -14.98
N MET A 364 -7.82 1.77 -14.72
CA MET A 364 -8.05 3.05 -15.41
C MET A 364 -6.90 4.04 -15.19
N VAL A 365 -6.40 4.17 -13.95
CA VAL A 365 -5.26 5.04 -13.64
C VAL A 365 -4.02 4.58 -14.41
N MET A 366 -3.72 3.28 -14.39
CA MET A 366 -2.55 2.71 -15.05
C MET A 366 -2.62 2.86 -16.57
N LEU A 367 -3.80 2.74 -17.18
CA LEU A 367 -3.98 2.89 -18.63
C LEU A 367 -3.84 4.33 -19.07
N HIS A 368 -4.60 5.26 -18.47
CA HIS A 368 -4.75 6.61 -19.01
C HIS A 368 -3.80 7.64 -18.40
N GLY A 369 -3.34 7.45 -17.17
CA GLY A 369 -2.47 8.42 -16.49
C GLY A 369 -1.17 8.68 -17.25
N ASP A 370 -0.61 9.88 -17.08
CA ASP A 370 0.63 10.33 -17.69
C ASP A 370 1.55 11.04 -16.67
N ASP A 371 2.63 11.66 -17.15
CA ASP A 371 3.61 12.35 -16.31
C ASP A 371 3.11 13.70 -15.75
N LYS A 372 1.88 14.11 -16.07
CA LYS A 372 1.20 15.25 -15.42
C LYS A 372 0.23 14.80 -14.33
N GLY A 373 -0.13 13.51 -14.28
CA GLY A 373 -1.01 12.93 -13.26
C GLY A 373 -2.13 12.08 -13.84
N LEU A 374 -3.31 12.16 -13.22
CA LEU A 374 -4.50 11.45 -13.69
C LEU A 374 -4.96 11.95 -15.06
N VAL A 375 -5.53 11.04 -15.86
CA VAL A 375 -6.34 11.37 -17.04
C VAL A 375 -7.64 10.60 -16.90
N LEU A 376 -8.71 11.28 -16.51
CA LEU A 376 -9.99 10.62 -16.22
C LEU A 376 -10.88 10.61 -17.46
N PRO A 377 -11.45 9.46 -17.85
CA PRO A 377 -12.50 9.43 -18.86
C PRO A 377 -13.70 10.30 -18.43
N PRO A 378 -14.26 11.16 -19.30
CA PRO A 378 -15.32 12.09 -18.93
C PRO A 378 -16.58 11.44 -18.36
N ARG A 379 -16.83 10.15 -18.60
CA ARG A 379 -17.99 9.43 -18.07
C ARG A 379 -17.89 9.18 -16.56
N VAL A 380 -16.67 9.05 -16.04
CA VAL A 380 -16.40 8.73 -14.64
C VAL A 380 -15.72 9.87 -13.87
N ALA A 381 -15.18 10.88 -14.55
CA ALA A 381 -14.53 12.01 -13.90
C ALA A 381 -15.48 12.73 -12.92
N PRO A 382 -15.10 12.96 -11.64
CA PRO A 382 -15.90 13.73 -10.69
C PRO A 382 -16.31 15.10 -11.23
N ILE A 383 -15.30 15.83 -11.72
CA ILE A 383 -15.44 17.10 -12.43
C ILE A 383 -15.02 16.87 -13.89
N GLN A 384 -15.86 17.28 -14.84
CA GLN A 384 -15.58 17.23 -16.28
C GLN A 384 -14.91 18.51 -16.77
N VAL A 385 -15.36 19.66 -16.27
CA VAL A 385 -14.85 20.98 -16.63
C VAL A 385 -14.45 21.73 -15.38
N VAL A 386 -13.25 22.30 -15.35
CA VAL A 386 -12.89 23.31 -14.36
C VAL A 386 -12.78 24.68 -15.03
N VAL A 387 -13.48 25.67 -14.51
CA VAL A 387 -13.34 27.06 -14.93
C VAL A 387 -12.31 27.74 -14.03
N VAL A 388 -11.27 28.30 -14.63
CA VAL A 388 -10.21 29.04 -13.96
C VAL A 388 -10.24 30.49 -14.45
N PRO A 389 -10.91 31.39 -13.70
CA PRO A 389 -10.83 32.80 -13.99
C PRO A 389 -9.41 33.33 -13.67
N ILE A 390 -8.86 34.14 -14.57
CA ILE A 390 -7.50 34.67 -14.46
C ILE A 390 -7.56 36.02 -13.74
N PRO A 391 -7.19 36.09 -12.44
CA PRO A 391 -7.30 37.32 -11.67
C PRO A 391 -6.39 38.41 -12.24
N VAL A 392 -6.86 39.65 -12.12
CA VAL A 392 -6.13 40.86 -12.53
C VAL A 392 -5.80 41.70 -11.29
N LYS A 393 -5.04 42.79 -11.48
CA LYS A 393 -4.64 43.65 -10.34
C LYS A 393 -5.84 44.32 -9.67
N ASP A 394 -6.83 44.67 -10.47
CA ASP A 394 -8.06 45.29 -9.98
C ASP A 394 -8.98 44.23 -9.35
N LYS A 395 -9.46 44.54 -8.14
CA LYS A 395 -10.29 43.61 -7.37
C LYS A 395 -11.68 43.48 -7.97
N ASP A 396 -12.29 44.59 -8.38
CA ASP A 396 -13.66 44.61 -8.89
C ASP A 396 -13.73 43.93 -10.26
N GLU A 397 -12.70 44.10 -11.09
CA GLU A 397 -12.55 43.37 -12.36
C GLU A 397 -12.35 41.86 -12.12
N THR A 398 -11.61 41.46 -11.09
CA THR A 398 -11.47 40.05 -10.70
C THR A 398 -12.80 39.47 -10.20
N ASP A 399 -13.57 40.23 -9.44
CA ASP A 399 -14.88 39.82 -8.92
C ASP A 399 -15.88 39.66 -10.08
N ALA A 400 -15.83 40.55 -11.07
CA ALA A 400 -16.60 40.42 -12.30
C ALA A 400 -16.22 39.16 -13.10
N LEU A 401 -14.93 38.81 -13.20
CA LEU A 401 -14.49 37.57 -13.85
C LEU A 401 -14.98 36.31 -13.13
N PHE A 402 -15.02 36.32 -11.79
CA PHE A 402 -15.57 35.22 -11.01
C PHE A 402 -17.07 35.06 -11.27
N ALA A 403 -17.83 36.16 -11.27
CA ALA A 403 -19.25 36.13 -11.63
C ALA A 403 -19.49 35.60 -13.06
N GLN A 404 -18.63 35.93 -14.02
CA GLN A 404 -18.70 35.35 -15.37
C GLN A 404 -18.35 33.85 -15.39
N GLY A 405 -17.44 33.42 -14.51
CA GLY A 405 -17.17 32.00 -14.28
C GLY A 405 -18.39 31.24 -13.77
N ASP A 406 -19.16 31.83 -12.85
CA ASP A 406 -20.42 31.26 -12.33
C ASP A 406 -21.51 31.18 -13.41
N VAL A 407 -21.62 32.19 -14.27
CA VAL A 407 -22.52 32.15 -15.44
C VAL A 407 -22.18 30.97 -16.35
N LEU A 408 -20.88 30.75 -16.62
CA LEU A 408 -20.43 29.63 -17.44
C LEU A 408 -20.67 28.28 -16.77
N HIS A 409 -20.47 28.20 -15.46
CA HIS A 409 -20.84 27.04 -14.66
C HIS A 409 -22.33 26.71 -14.82
N ASP A 410 -23.22 27.69 -14.71
CA ASP A 410 -24.66 27.45 -14.81
C ASP A 410 -25.09 27.01 -16.22
N ILE A 411 -24.46 27.56 -17.27
CA ILE A 411 -24.68 27.13 -18.66
C ILE A 411 -24.30 25.66 -18.83
N LEU A 412 -23.11 25.26 -18.37
CA LEU A 412 -22.61 23.90 -18.49
C LEU A 412 -23.43 22.91 -17.64
N ARG A 413 -23.79 23.30 -16.43
CA ARG A 413 -24.60 22.47 -15.53
C ARG A 413 -25.99 22.20 -16.10
N LYS A 414 -26.62 23.19 -16.77
CA LYS A 414 -27.92 23.03 -17.44
C LYS A 414 -27.93 21.92 -18.50
N VAL A 415 -26.80 21.67 -19.16
CA VAL A 415 -26.65 20.60 -20.16
C VAL A 415 -26.08 19.29 -19.57
N GLY A 416 -26.02 19.19 -18.23
CA GLY A 416 -25.60 17.96 -17.53
C GLY A 416 -24.09 17.80 -17.40
N VAL A 417 -23.30 18.84 -17.67
CA VAL A 417 -21.85 18.81 -17.47
C VAL A 417 -21.51 19.06 -16.00
N ARG A 418 -20.60 18.26 -15.46
CA ARG A 418 -20.08 18.43 -14.09
C ARG A 418 -18.96 19.46 -14.11
N VAL A 419 -19.22 20.61 -13.51
CA VAL A 419 -18.35 21.77 -13.60
C VAL A 419 -18.05 22.34 -12.22
N GLU A 420 -16.83 22.84 -12.06
CA GLU A 420 -16.38 23.55 -10.86
C GLU A 420 -15.72 24.87 -11.28
N VAL A 421 -15.92 25.93 -10.50
CA VAL A 421 -15.24 27.22 -10.70
C VAL A 421 -14.22 27.43 -9.59
N ASP A 422 -12.94 27.56 -9.94
CA ASP A 422 -11.88 27.73 -8.94
C ASP A 422 -11.72 29.19 -8.50
N HIS A 423 -12.49 29.55 -7.48
CA HIS A 423 -12.52 30.89 -6.87
C HIS A 423 -11.32 31.21 -5.96
N ARG A 424 -10.36 30.29 -5.77
CA ARG A 424 -9.29 30.48 -4.79
C ARG A 424 -8.34 31.59 -5.23
N ARG A 425 -8.28 32.70 -4.48
CA ARG A 425 -7.45 33.87 -4.82
C ARG A 425 -5.98 33.73 -4.44
N ILE A 426 -5.69 32.83 -3.49
CA ILE A 426 -4.34 32.63 -2.93
C ILE A 426 -3.40 31.90 -3.90
N TYR A 427 -3.93 31.30 -4.97
CA TYR A 427 -3.17 30.51 -5.93
C TYR A 427 -3.10 31.19 -7.28
N THR A 428 -1.93 31.13 -7.90
CA THR A 428 -1.73 31.62 -9.27
C THR A 428 -2.49 30.73 -10.27
N PRO A 429 -2.85 31.26 -11.46
CA PRO A 429 -3.44 30.43 -12.53
C PRO A 429 -2.60 29.19 -12.85
N GLY A 430 -1.27 29.34 -12.97
CA GLY A 430 -0.38 28.20 -13.23
C GLY A 430 -0.43 27.12 -12.14
N TRP A 431 -0.56 27.51 -10.87
CA TRP A 431 -0.78 26.55 -9.78
C TRP A 431 -2.10 25.79 -9.96
N LYS A 432 -3.20 26.52 -10.25
CA LYS A 432 -4.52 25.92 -10.49
C LYS A 432 -4.49 24.97 -11.69
N TYR A 433 -3.78 25.33 -12.75
CA TYR A 433 -3.65 24.50 -13.94
C TYR A 433 -3.01 23.16 -13.58
N ASN A 434 -1.87 23.18 -12.89
CA ASN A 434 -1.20 21.97 -12.43
C ASN A 434 -2.06 21.17 -11.45
N HIS A 435 -2.74 21.83 -10.50
CA HIS A 435 -3.62 21.16 -9.53
C HIS A 435 -4.73 20.36 -10.21
N TRP A 436 -5.43 20.95 -11.19
CA TRP A 436 -6.52 20.28 -11.88
C TRP A 436 -6.06 19.31 -12.97
N GLU A 437 -4.90 19.54 -13.59
CA GLU A 437 -4.24 18.57 -14.48
C GLU A 437 -3.85 17.30 -13.70
N LEU A 438 -3.25 17.46 -12.52
CA LEU A 438 -2.88 16.35 -11.64
C LEU A 438 -4.09 15.51 -11.20
N LYS A 439 -5.21 16.19 -10.93
CA LYS A 439 -6.50 15.57 -10.59
C LYS A 439 -7.24 14.99 -11.80
N GLY A 440 -6.74 15.21 -13.02
CA GLY A 440 -7.25 14.63 -14.25
C GLY A 440 -8.59 15.16 -14.72
N VAL A 441 -8.90 16.42 -14.43
CA VAL A 441 -10.11 17.07 -14.95
C VAL A 441 -10.01 17.13 -16.49
N PRO A 442 -10.98 16.56 -17.24
CA PRO A 442 -10.89 16.44 -18.70
C PRO A 442 -10.69 17.75 -19.46
N LEU A 443 -11.41 18.82 -19.07
CA LEU A 443 -11.35 20.12 -19.72
C LEU A 443 -11.07 21.23 -18.70
N ARG A 444 -10.12 22.10 -19.02
CA ARG A 444 -9.90 23.35 -18.30
C ARG A 444 -10.34 24.53 -19.15
N PHE A 445 -11.21 25.36 -18.61
CA PHE A 445 -11.69 26.59 -19.22
C PHE A 445 -10.94 27.77 -18.60
N GLU A 446 -10.14 28.47 -19.37
CA GLU A 446 -9.37 29.64 -18.94
C GLU A 446 -10.15 30.91 -19.33
N LEU A 447 -10.51 31.72 -18.33
CA LEU A 447 -11.37 32.90 -18.53
C LEU A 447 -10.63 34.17 -18.09
N GLY A 448 -10.12 34.93 -19.06
CA GLY A 448 -9.52 36.25 -18.83
C GLY A 448 -10.41 37.42 -19.30
N PRO A 449 -10.02 38.68 -19.01
CA PRO A 449 -10.77 39.87 -19.44
C PRO A 449 -10.98 39.94 -20.95
N LYS A 450 -9.95 39.54 -21.73
CA LYS A 450 -10.02 39.53 -23.20
C LYS A 450 -11.02 38.49 -23.73
N ASP A 451 -11.21 37.40 -22.99
CA ASP A 451 -12.13 36.34 -23.37
C ASP A 451 -13.56 36.76 -23.10
N VAL A 452 -13.82 37.38 -21.94
CA VAL A 452 -15.12 38.00 -21.63
C VAL A 452 -15.48 39.09 -22.64
N ALA A 453 -14.56 39.99 -22.95
CA ALA A 453 -14.80 41.06 -23.94
C ALA A 453 -15.12 40.53 -25.35
N LYS A 454 -14.63 39.33 -25.69
CA LYS A 454 -14.90 38.66 -26.97
C LYS A 454 -16.01 37.62 -26.90
N SER A 455 -16.67 37.46 -25.75
CA SER A 455 -17.67 36.41 -25.51
C SER A 455 -17.17 35.00 -25.88
N GLN A 456 -15.93 34.69 -25.50
CA GLN A 456 -15.29 33.41 -25.74
C GLN A 456 -14.68 32.86 -24.45
N VAL A 457 -14.18 31.62 -24.50
CA VAL A 457 -13.36 31.02 -23.44
C VAL A 457 -12.28 30.16 -24.08
N ARG A 458 -11.10 30.10 -23.48
CA ARG A 458 -10.05 29.18 -23.93
C ARG A 458 -10.28 27.82 -23.31
N VAL A 459 -10.28 26.76 -24.12
CA VAL A 459 -10.54 25.39 -23.66
C VAL A 459 -9.28 24.56 -23.83
N VAL A 460 -8.76 23.99 -22.75
CA VAL A 460 -7.57 23.13 -22.79
C VAL A 460 -7.98 21.69 -22.46
N ARG A 461 -7.62 20.77 -23.36
CA ARG A 461 -7.84 19.33 -23.18
C ARG A 461 -6.77 18.68 -22.30
N ARG A 462 -7.17 17.81 -21.37
CA ARG A 462 -6.25 17.14 -20.45
C ARG A 462 -5.40 16.06 -21.12
N ASP A 463 -5.97 15.29 -22.04
CA ASP A 463 -5.35 14.12 -22.65
C ASP A 463 -4.23 14.46 -23.63
N ASN A 464 -4.37 15.56 -24.37
CA ASN A 464 -3.41 15.94 -25.42
C ASN A 464 -2.92 17.40 -25.37
N ASN A 465 -3.47 18.23 -24.47
CA ASN A 465 -3.15 19.66 -24.35
C ASN A 465 -3.54 20.54 -25.55
N ASP A 466 -4.43 20.08 -26.43
CA ASP A 466 -5.02 20.94 -27.46
C ASP A 466 -5.78 22.11 -26.81
N LYS A 467 -5.78 23.28 -27.46
CA LYS A 467 -6.24 24.57 -26.91
C LYS A 467 -7.22 25.33 -27.78
#